data_AF-A0A822HFK6-F1
#
_entry.id   AF-A0A822HFK6-F1
#
_cell.length_a   1.000
_cell.length_b   1.000
_cell.length_c   1.000
_cell.angle_alpha   90.00
_cell.angle_beta   90.00
_cell.angle_gamma   90.00
#
_symmetry.space_group_name_H-M   'P 1'
#
loop_
_entity.id
_entity.type
_entity.pdbx_description
1 polymer ?
#
loop_
_entity_poly.entity_id
_entity_poly.type
_entity_poly.pdbx_seq_one_letter_code
_entity_poly.pdbx_strand_id
1 'polypeptide(L)'
;MEIHKKVYDLFKDLFSKSIPSSLSQRALYEKKLIESIRTSLKKHNIILRRTADNMNIFYMGNKEEFEKKADRYLLTCEDYDVLFDVNDTNNEKPFNLAIKDMIESINALLEQLKIHKGITDDLYKQFIVNPTRLKIPYLYFLP
;
A
#
# COMPACT_ATOMS: atom_id res chain seq x y z
N MET A 1 47.13 -5.95 -3.28
CA MET A 1 46.43 -6.48 -4.47
C MET A 1 45.97 -7.94 -4.29
N GLU A 2 46.68 -8.78 -3.51
CA GLU A 2 46.29 -10.19 -3.27
C GLU A 2 45.03 -10.39 -2.42
N ILE A 3 44.77 -9.52 -1.44
CA ILE A 3 43.59 -9.63 -0.56
C ILE A 3 42.29 -9.44 -1.37
N HIS A 4 42.26 -8.46 -2.26
CA HIS A 4 41.10 -8.24 -3.15
C HIS A 4 40.83 -9.43 -4.05
N LYS A 5 41.88 -10.09 -4.55
CA LYS A 5 41.76 -11.31 -5.35
C LYS A 5 41.19 -12.46 -4.50
N LYS A 6 41.71 -12.69 -3.29
CA LYS A 6 41.17 -13.70 -2.36
C LYS A 6 39.70 -13.47 -1.99
N VAL A 7 39.31 -12.22 -1.74
CA VAL A 7 37.92 -11.87 -1.42
C VAL A 7 37.01 -12.12 -2.62
N TYR A 8 37.46 -11.75 -3.82
CA TYR A 8 36.72 -12.00 -5.06
C TYR A 8 36.59 -13.49 -5.37
N ASP A 9 37.65 -14.27 -5.15
CA ASP A 9 37.65 -15.71 -5.36
C ASP A 9 36.73 -16.42 -4.35
N LEU A 10 36.74 -16.02 -3.07
CA LEU A 10 35.80 -16.50 -2.05
C LEU A 10 34.35 -16.14 -2.37
N PHE A 11 34.11 -14.91 -2.85
CA PHE A 11 32.80 -14.49 -3.30
C PHE A 11 32.32 -15.36 -4.47
N LYS A 12 33.14 -15.55 -5.51
CA LYS A 12 32.80 -16.45 -6.61
C LYS A 12 32.52 -17.87 -6.14
N ASP A 13 33.30 -18.42 -5.22
CA ASP A 13 33.11 -19.77 -4.71
C ASP A 13 31.79 -19.92 -3.92
N LEU A 14 31.39 -18.89 -3.16
CA LEU A 14 30.11 -18.85 -2.46
C LEU A 14 28.91 -18.85 -3.42
N PHE A 15 29.00 -18.15 -4.56
CA PHE A 15 27.95 -18.11 -5.58
C PHE A 15 28.04 -19.25 -6.60
N SER A 16 29.14 -20.02 -6.61
CA SER A 16 29.32 -21.21 -7.45
C SER A 16 28.78 -22.47 -6.79
N LYS A 17 28.54 -22.45 -5.48
CA LYS A 17 27.96 -23.56 -4.73
C LYS A 17 26.45 -23.59 -4.94
N SER A 18 25.95 -24.73 -5.38
CA SER A 18 24.52 -24.98 -5.44
C SER A 18 23.92 -24.93 -4.03
N ILE A 19 22.67 -24.46 -3.95
CA ILE A 19 21.91 -24.47 -2.70
C ILE A 19 21.86 -25.92 -2.20
N PRO A 20 22.12 -26.17 -0.89
CA PRO A 20 21.99 -27.49 -0.31
C PRO A 20 20.66 -28.14 -0.67
N SER A 21 20.70 -29.41 -1.10
CA SER A 21 19.52 -30.15 -1.55
C SER A 21 18.40 -30.16 -0.51
N SER A 22 18.75 -30.18 0.78
CA SER A 22 17.81 -30.08 1.90
C SER A 22 17.02 -28.77 1.91
N LEU A 23 17.66 -27.64 1.62
CA LEU A 23 16.99 -26.34 1.52
C LEU A 23 16.11 -26.26 0.28
N SER A 24 16.57 -26.79 -0.86
CA SER A 24 15.75 -26.86 -2.07
C SER A 24 14.51 -27.74 -1.88
N GLN A 25 14.66 -28.90 -1.25
CA GLN A 25 13.55 -29.80 -0.93
C GLN A 25 12.55 -29.14 0.04
N ARG A 26 13.05 -28.46 1.07
CA ARG A 26 12.22 -27.71 2.01
C ARG A 26 11.43 -26.61 1.31
N ALA A 27 12.07 -25.81 0.47
CA ALA A 27 11.40 -24.75 -0.28
C ALA A 27 10.31 -25.31 -1.23
N LEU A 28 10.58 -26.44 -1.89
CA LEU A 28 9.59 -27.12 -2.72
C LEU A 28 8.40 -27.65 -1.89
N TYR A 29 8.66 -28.21 -0.71
CA TYR A 29 7.62 -28.67 0.20
C TYR A 29 6.75 -27.50 0.69
N GLU A 30 7.36 -26.43 1.18
CA GLU A 30 6.64 -25.24 1.66
C GLU A 30 5.80 -24.60 0.54
N LYS A 31 6.33 -24.54 -0.69
CA LYS A 31 5.57 -24.10 -1.85
C LYS A 31 4.32 -24.95 -2.08
N LYS A 32 4.46 -26.28 -2.10
CA LYS A 32 3.33 -27.22 -2.26
C LYS A 32 2.31 -27.08 -1.14
N LEU A 33 2.77 -26.89 0.09
CA LEU A 33 1.90 -26.66 1.24
C LEU A 33 1.08 -25.38 1.08
N ILE A 34 1.71 -24.27 0.70
CA ILE A 34 1.03 -22.99 0.46
C ILE A 34 0.02 -23.12 -0.68
N GLU A 35 0.36 -23.80 -1.76
CA GLU A 35 -0.56 -24.07 -2.88
C GLU A 35 -1.76 -24.91 -2.46
N SER A 36 -1.54 -25.94 -1.63
CA SER A 36 -2.60 -26.76 -1.06
C SER A 36 -3.56 -25.94 -0.19
N ILE A 37 -3.02 -25.09 0.70
CA ILE A 37 -3.81 -24.19 1.54
C ILE A 37 -4.64 -23.24 0.66
N ARG A 38 -4.01 -22.58 -0.32
CA ARG A 38 -4.72 -21.67 -1.25
C ARG A 38 -5.85 -22.36 -2.01
N THR A 39 -5.60 -23.59 -2.45
CA THR A 39 -6.60 -24.39 -3.17
C THR A 39 -7.78 -24.74 -2.26
N SER A 40 -7.50 -25.14 -1.01
CA SER A 40 -8.54 -25.42 -0.01
C SER A 40 -9.36 -24.17 0.32
N LEU A 41 -8.71 -23.03 0.57
CA LEU A 41 -9.38 -21.76 0.83
C LEU A 41 -10.31 -21.36 -0.34
N LYS A 42 -9.81 -21.46 -1.58
CA LYS A 42 -10.60 -21.17 -2.79
C LYS A 42 -11.81 -22.10 -2.91
N LYS A 43 -11.62 -23.40 -2.67
CA LYS A 43 -12.71 -24.40 -2.74
C LYS A 43 -13.84 -24.11 -1.76
N HIS A 44 -13.51 -23.63 -0.56
CA HIS A 44 -14.50 -23.33 0.49
C HIS A 44 -14.97 -21.87 0.49
N ASN A 45 -14.57 -21.08 -0.52
CA ASN A 45 -14.86 -19.66 -0.61
C ASN A 45 -14.44 -18.88 0.65
N ILE A 46 -13.28 -19.24 1.22
CA ILE A 46 -12.70 -18.60 2.40
C ILE A 46 -11.58 -17.65 1.96
N ILE A 47 -11.51 -16.49 2.59
CA ILE A 47 -10.41 -15.55 2.44
C ILE A 47 -9.59 -15.49 3.74
N LEU A 48 -8.27 -15.45 3.58
CA LEU A 48 -7.31 -15.21 4.67
C LEU A 48 -6.53 -13.94 4.31
N ARG A 49 -6.70 -12.87 5.11
CA ARG A 49 -6.03 -11.59 4.91
C ARG A 49 -5.41 -11.12 6.21
N ARG A 50 -4.22 -10.56 6.13
CA ARG A 50 -3.63 -9.89 7.27
C ARG A 50 -4.42 -8.62 7.56
N THR A 51 -4.70 -8.39 8.83
CA THR A 51 -5.34 -7.18 9.32
C THR A 51 -4.31 -6.05 9.29
N ALA A 52 -4.75 -4.85 8.93
CA ALA A 52 -3.87 -3.71 8.75
C ALA A 52 -3.37 -3.07 10.06
N ASP A 53 -3.56 -3.73 11.19
CA ASP A 53 -3.02 -3.30 12.47
C ASP A 53 -1.55 -3.70 12.62
N ASN A 54 -0.87 -3.07 13.58
CA ASN A 54 0.49 -3.44 13.98
C ASN A 54 0.55 -4.76 14.77
N MET A 55 -0.60 -5.43 14.97
CA MET A 55 -0.73 -6.59 15.83
C MET A 55 -0.53 -7.91 15.07
N ASN A 56 -0.27 -7.87 13.76
CA ASN A 56 -0.12 -9.06 12.90
C ASN A 56 -1.33 -10.01 12.99
N ILE A 57 -2.54 -9.49 13.17
CA ILE A 57 -3.75 -10.31 13.23
C ILE A 57 -4.12 -10.75 11.81
N PHE A 58 -4.88 -11.84 11.67
CA PHE A 58 -5.40 -12.31 10.40
C PHE A 58 -6.92 -12.44 10.44
N TYR A 59 -7.59 -11.87 9.45
CA TYR A 59 -8.98 -12.14 9.15
C TYR A 59 -9.09 -13.45 8.38
N MET A 60 -9.97 -14.34 8.85
CA MET A 60 -10.35 -15.57 8.15
C MET A 60 -11.87 -15.69 8.13
N GLY A 61 -12.47 -15.70 6.94
CA GLY A 61 -13.92 -15.72 6.81
C GLY A 61 -14.39 -15.98 5.40
N ASN A 62 -15.70 -15.91 5.17
CA ASN A 62 -16.27 -16.08 3.84
C ASN A 62 -15.85 -14.92 2.93
N LYS A 63 -15.40 -15.26 1.72
CA LYS A 63 -14.90 -14.29 0.74
C LYS A 63 -15.98 -13.31 0.31
N GLU A 64 -17.18 -13.77 -0.03
CA GLU A 64 -18.26 -12.88 -0.50
C GLU A 64 -18.71 -11.91 0.59
N GLU A 65 -18.76 -12.36 1.84
CA GLU A 65 -19.07 -11.48 2.97
C GLU A 65 -17.98 -10.42 3.15
N PHE A 66 -16.72 -10.81 3.03
CA PHE A 66 -15.59 -9.89 3.05
C PHE A 66 -15.67 -8.86 1.93
N GLU A 67 -15.87 -9.28 0.67
CA GLU A 67 -15.99 -8.35 -0.47
C GLU A 67 -17.16 -7.39 -0.26
N LYS A 68 -18.33 -7.86 0.23
CA LYS A 68 -19.47 -6.97 0.55
C LYS A 68 -19.15 -5.94 1.62
N LYS A 69 -18.38 -6.32 2.65
CA LYS A 69 -17.94 -5.40 3.72
C LYS A 69 -16.93 -4.40 3.17
N ALA A 70 -15.98 -4.86 2.34
CA ALA A 70 -15.01 -4.01 1.67
C ALA A 70 -15.69 -3.02 0.72
N ASP A 71 -16.64 -3.46 -0.10
CA ASP A 71 -17.41 -2.61 -1.01
C ASP A 71 -18.25 -1.60 -0.25
N ARG A 72 -18.95 -2.03 0.81
CA ARG A 72 -19.71 -1.11 1.67
C ARG A 72 -18.79 -0.07 2.30
N TYR A 73 -17.65 -0.53 2.83
CA TYR A 73 -16.65 0.35 3.40
C TYR A 73 -16.20 1.38 2.38
N LEU A 74 -15.81 0.96 1.17
CA LEU A 74 -15.41 1.84 0.08
C LEU A 74 -16.50 2.83 -0.32
N LEU A 75 -17.78 2.45 -0.29
CA LEU A 75 -18.89 3.35 -0.62
C LEU A 75 -19.20 4.37 0.49
N THR A 76 -18.93 4.03 1.75
CA THR A 76 -19.22 4.90 2.91
C THR A 76 -18.00 5.67 3.41
N CYS A 77 -16.81 5.32 2.92
CA CYS A 77 -15.57 5.97 3.29
C CYS A 77 -15.49 7.33 2.61
N GLU A 78 -15.47 8.40 3.40
CA GLU A 78 -15.26 9.77 2.89
C GLU A 78 -13.78 10.09 2.66
N ASP A 79 -12.88 9.18 3.06
CA ASP A 79 -11.42 9.29 2.94
C ASP A 79 -10.92 8.69 1.62
N TYR A 80 -11.26 9.34 0.50
CA TYR A 80 -10.67 9.00 -0.80
C TYR A 80 -9.41 9.83 -1.07
N ASP A 81 -8.31 9.14 -1.33
CA ASP A 81 -7.07 9.76 -1.80
C ASP A 81 -6.93 9.66 -3.31
N VAL A 82 -6.62 10.79 -3.94
CA VAL A 82 -6.13 10.81 -5.31
C VAL A 82 -4.66 10.36 -5.29
N LEU A 83 -4.41 9.18 -5.84
CA LEU A 83 -3.07 8.67 -6.10
C LEU A 83 -2.41 9.50 -7.21
N PHE A 84 -1.57 10.46 -6.83
CA PHE A 84 -0.67 11.11 -7.78
C PHE A 84 0.42 10.10 -8.16
N ASP A 85 0.31 9.47 -9.32
CA ASP A 85 1.40 8.65 -9.82
C ASP A 85 2.57 9.56 -10.21
N VAL A 86 3.64 9.53 -9.41
CA VAL A 86 4.83 10.35 -9.64
C VAL A 86 5.60 9.86 -10.88
N ASN A 87 5.28 8.68 -11.42
CA ASN A 87 6.05 8.05 -12.49
C ASN A 87 5.28 7.65 -13.75
N ASP A 88 3.97 7.93 -13.87
CA ASP A 88 3.28 7.59 -15.11
C ASP A 88 3.53 8.66 -16.20
N THR A 89 4.53 8.40 -17.03
CA THR A 89 4.93 9.24 -18.16
C THR A 89 3.90 9.29 -19.30
N ASN A 90 2.79 8.57 -19.20
CA ASN A 90 1.81 8.47 -20.28
C ASN A 90 0.47 9.15 -19.91
N ASN A 91 0.30 10.36 -20.44
CA ASN A 91 -0.99 11.04 -20.70
C ASN A 91 -1.88 11.56 -19.54
N GLU A 92 -1.55 11.39 -18.25
CA GLU A 92 -2.35 11.97 -17.13
C GLU A 92 -1.91 13.37 -16.65
N LYS A 93 -0.87 13.96 -17.27
CA LYS A 93 -0.36 15.30 -16.93
C LYS A 93 -1.44 16.41 -16.80
N PRO A 94 -2.49 16.51 -17.65
CA PRO A 94 -3.44 17.61 -17.53
C PRO A 94 -4.38 17.50 -16.31
N PHE A 95 -4.76 16.28 -15.91
CA PHE A 95 -5.67 16.07 -14.78
C PHE A 95 -4.98 16.34 -13.44
N ASN A 96 -3.74 15.85 -13.30
CA ASN A 96 -2.94 16.05 -12.09
C ASN A 96 -2.54 17.51 -11.87
N LEU A 97 -2.27 18.26 -12.95
CA LEU A 97 -2.05 19.69 -12.87
C LEU A 97 -3.32 20.43 -12.43
N ALA A 98 -4.47 20.08 -13.02
CA ALA A 98 -5.75 20.72 -12.70
C ALA A 98 -6.17 20.52 -11.24
N ILE A 99 -5.96 19.32 -10.67
CA ILE A 99 -6.26 19.06 -9.25
C ILE A 99 -5.32 19.84 -8.33
N LYS A 100 -4.03 19.88 -8.67
CA LYS A 100 -3.05 20.66 -7.89
C LYS A 100 -3.42 22.15 -7.90
N ASP A 101 -3.73 22.71 -9.07
CA ASP A 101 -4.15 24.10 -9.22
C ASP A 101 -5.45 24.39 -8.45
N MET A 102 -6.38 23.43 -8.41
CA MET A 102 -7.61 23.53 -7.64
C MET A 102 -7.35 23.53 -6.13
N ILE A 103 -6.49 22.63 -5.63
CA ILE A 103 -6.09 22.59 -4.21
C ILE A 103 -5.39 23.88 -3.80
N GLU A 104 -4.48 24.40 -4.64
CA GLU A 104 -3.81 25.68 -4.41
C GLU A 104 -4.80 26.84 -4.37
N SER A 105 -5.79 26.83 -5.27
CA SER A 105 -6.86 27.83 -5.30
C SER A 105 -7.76 27.78 -4.05
N ILE A 106 -8.13 26.59 -3.59
CA ILE A 106 -8.94 26.39 -2.38
C ILE A 106 -8.17 26.88 -1.15
N ASN A 107 -6.89 26.48 -1.02
CA ASN A 107 -6.05 26.92 0.09
C ASN A 107 -5.84 28.45 0.09
N ALA A 108 -5.70 29.07 -1.09
CA ALA A 108 -5.60 30.53 -1.22
C ALA A 108 -6.88 31.24 -0.78
N LEU A 109 -8.06 30.70 -1.10
CA LEU A 109 -9.35 31.22 -0.64
C LEU A 109 -9.53 31.06 0.87
N LEU A 110 -9.12 29.92 1.44
CA LEU A 110 -9.14 29.69 2.88
C LEU A 110 -8.21 30.66 3.63
N GLU A 111 -7.02 30.96 3.09
CA GLU A 111 -6.12 31.98 3.61
C GLU A 111 -6.77 33.37 3.61
N GLN A 112 -7.40 33.77 2.50
CA GLN A 112 -8.12 35.05 2.42
C GLN A 112 -9.27 35.13 3.45
N LEU A 113 -10.06 34.05 3.59
CA LEU A 113 -11.13 33.98 4.57
C LEU A 113 -10.60 34.06 6.00
N LYS A 114 -9.45 33.48 6.28
CA LYS A 114 -8.77 33.59 7.58
C LYS A 114 -8.30 35.02 7.86
N ILE A 115 -7.63 35.65 6.89
CA ILE A 115 -7.15 37.04 6.99
C ILE A 115 -8.32 38.00 7.24
N HIS A 116 -9.45 37.79 6.56
CA HIS A 116 -10.66 38.59 6.73
C HIS A 116 -11.53 38.19 7.92
N LYS A 117 -11.06 37.28 8.80
CA LYS A 117 -11.79 36.74 9.96
C LYS A 117 -13.15 36.11 9.62
N GLY A 118 -13.33 35.64 8.38
CA GLY A 118 -14.51 34.89 7.94
C GLY A 118 -14.53 33.44 8.44
N ILE A 119 -13.38 32.89 8.82
CA ILE A 119 -13.23 31.58 9.45
C ILE A 119 -12.30 31.67 10.66
N THR A 120 -12.48 30.79 11.65
CA THR A 120 -11.60 30.68 12.80
C THR A 120 -10.34 29.89 12.45
N ASP A 121 -9.27 30.09 13.23
CA ASP A 121 -8.01 29.35 13.05
C ASP A 121 -8.18 27.82 13.16
N ASP A 122 -9.12 27.36 13.98
CA ASP A 122 -9.40 25.94 14.14
C ASP A 122 -10.07 25.36 12.88
N LEU A 123 -11.04 26.08 12.30
CA LEU A 123 -11.67 25.69 11.03
C LEU A 123 -10.67 25.74 9.88
N TYR A 124 -9.82 26.76 9.83
CA TYR A 124 -8.76 26.88 8.82
C TYR A 124 -7.80 25.67 8.87
N LYS A 125 -7.37 25.24 10.05
CA LYS A 125 -6.50 24.06 10.21
C LYS A 125 -7.18 22.75 9.80
N GLN A 126 -8.50 22.66 9.91
CA GLN A 126 -9.27 21.49 9.48
C GLN A 126 -9.47 21.46 7.96
N PHE A 127 -9.69 22.62 7.32
CA PHE A 127 -10.00 22.69 5.89
C PHE A 127 -8.78 22.80 4.98
N ILE A 128 -7.60 23.15 5.52
CA ILE A 128 -6.39 23.26 4.70
C ILE A 128 -5.97 21.88 4.17
N VAL A 129 -5.91 21.77 2.84
CA VAL A 129 -5.58 20.51 2.18
C VAL A 129 -4.07 20.43 2.01
N ASN A 130 -3.42 19.42 2.61
CA ASN A 130 -1.99 19.16 2.40
C ASN A 130 -1.79 18.18 1.24
N PRO A 131 -1.21 18.61 0.10
CA PRO A 131 -1.06 17.76 -1.09
C PRO A 131 -0.08 16.59 -0.90
N THR A 132 0.71 16.58 0.17
CA THR A 132 1.73 15.55 0.46
C THR A 132 1.34 14.57 1.58
N ARG A 133 0.21 14.78 2.26
CA ARG A 133 -0.22 14.01 3.44
C ARG A 133 -1.54 13.27 3.26
N LEU A 134 -1.98 13.10 2.03
CA LEU A 134 -3.09 12.22 1.71
C LEU A 134 -2.61 10.77 1.92
N LYS A 135 -3.16 10.12 2.94
CA LYS A 135 -2.78 8.77 3.42
C LYS A 135 -3.71 7.72 2.85
N ILE A 136 -3.18 6.89 1.95
CA ILE A 136 -4.04 5.96 1.21
C ILE A 136 -4.45 4.78 2.09
N PRO A 137 -5.74 4.45 2.14
CA PRO A 137 -6.26 3.25 2.80
C PRO A 137 -6.05 1.93 2.04
N TYR A 138 -5.29 1.91 0.94
CA TYR A 138 -5.20 0.70 0.09
C TYR A 138 -4.34 -0.43 0.69
N LEU A 139 -3.71 -0.19 1.84
CA LEU A 139 -3.11 -1.22 2.68
C LEU A 139 -3.87 -1.43 3.99
N TYR A 140 -4.91 -0.63 4.23
CA TYR A 140 -5.46 -0.41 5.56
C TYR A 140 -6.98 -0.29 5.56
N PHE A 141 -7.73 -1.34 5.26
CA PHE A 141 -9.02 -1.50 5.93
C PHE A 141 -9.29 -2.91 6.44
N LEU A 142 -9.45 -2.94 7.76
CA LEU A 142 -10.16 -3.89 8.60
C LEU A 142 -11.51 -3.26 8.92
N PRO A 143 -12.63 -3.99 8.88
CA PRO A 143 -12.77 -5.41 9.24
C PRO A 143 -12.98 -6.38 8.08
#